data_AF-A0AB35MG30-F1
#
_entry.id   AF-A0AB35MG30-F1
#
_cell.length_a   1.000
_cell.length_b   1.000
_cell.length_c   1.000
_cell.angle_alpha   90.00
_cell.angle_beta   90.00
_cell.angle_gamma   90.00
#
_symmetry.space_group_name_H-M   'P 1'
#
loop_
_entity.id
_entity.type
_entity.pdbx_description
1 polymer ?
#
loop_
_entity_poly.entity_id
_entity_poly.type
_entity_poly.pdbx_seq_one_letter_code
_entity_poly.pdbx_strand_id
1 'polypeptide(L)'
;MSEPLAPVRVAVTAAVVCVLIALSGLVIGVDLAVLALAAFAAAGAVARVVTPMGRAFAVRRRAIDVAVLAFLAIGLAFLGFTTPLA
;
A
#
# COMPACT_ATOMS: atom_id res chain seq x y z
N MET A 1 -27.39 12.30 0.09
CA MET A 1 -26.38 11.82 1.06
C MET A 1 -25.35 11.01 0.30
N SER A 2 -24.11 11.47 0.27
CA SER A 2 -23.02 10.88 -0.51
C SER A 2 -22.47 9.66 0.24
N GLU A 3 -22.67 8.45 -0.27
CA GLU A 3 -22.02 7.26 0.28
C GLU A 3 -20.49 7.36 0.08
N PRO A 4 -19.69 6.94 1.08
CA PRO A 4 -18.25 7.11 1.02
C PRO A 4 -17.63 6.16 -0.01
N LEU A 5 -16.72 6.72 -0.82
CA LEU A 5 -15.72 5.98 -1.57
C LEU A 5 -14.87 5.18 -0.57
N ALA A 6 -15.04 3.86 -0.56
CA ALA A 6 -14.54 2.90 0.43
C ALA A 6 -15.15 3.07 1.84
N PRO A 7 -15.53 1.96 2.52
CA PRO A 7 -15.99 2.05 3.90
C PRO A 7 -14.86 2.62 4.76
N VAL A 8 -15.16 3.63 5.58
CA VAL A 8 -14.18 4.25 6.50
C VAL A 8 -13.41 3.21 7.31
N ARG A 9 -14.09 2.12 7.69
CA ARG A 9 -13.48 0.95 8.36
C ARG A 9 -12.30 0.37 7.58
N VAL A 10 -12.42 0.21 6.26
CA VAL A 10 -11.35 -0.36 5.41
C VAL A 10 -10.15 0.57 5.34
N ALA A 11 -10.39 1.87 5.21
CA ALA A 11 -9.32 2.87 5.19
C ALA A 11 -8.57 2.91 6.53
N VAL A 12 -9.30 2.89 7.65
CA VAL A 12 -8.72 2.86 9.00
C VAL A 12 -7.94 1.57 9.23
N THR A 13 -8.49 0.40 8.85
CA THR A 13 -7.78 -0.87 9.01
C THR A 13 -6.50 -0.91 8.18
N ALA A 14 -6.52 -0.40 6.94
CA ALA A 14 -5.32 -0.35 6.11
C ALA A 14 -4.25 0.57 6.69
N ALA A 15 -4.65 1.72 7.25
CA ALA A 15 -3.73 2.64 7.92
C ALA A 15 -3.10 1.99 9.17
N VAL A 16 -3.92 1.33 10.00
CA VAL A 16 -3.43 0.62 11.19
C VAL A 16 -2.45 -0.49 10.82
N VAL A 17 -2.77 -1.31 9.82
CA VAL A 17 -1.87 -2.37 9.33
C VAL A 17 -0.55 -1.78 8.83
N CYS A 18 -0.59 -0.69 8.06
CA CYS A 18 0.60 -0.01 7.56
C CYS A 18 1.50 0.48 8.71
N VAL A 19 0.91 1.08 9.75
CA VAL A 19 1.64 1.53 10.95
C VAL A 19 2.24 0.35 11.70
N LEU A 20 1.49 -0.74 11.89
CA LEU A 20 2.00 -1.94 12.56
C LEU A 20 3.17 -2.58 11.82
N ILE A 21 3.12 -2.63 10.48
CA ILE A 21 4.23 -3.11 9.66
C ILE A 21 5.45 -2.18 9.80
N ALA A 22 5.25 -0.86 9.82
CA ALA A 22 6.36 0.07 10.01
C ALA A 22 7.00 -0.08 11.41
N LEU A 23 6.17 -0.23 12.45
CA LEU A 23 6.65 -0.39 13.83
C LEU A 23 7.30 -1.77 14.07
N SER A 24 6.94 -2.80 13.31
CA SER A 24 7.57 -4.12 13.45
C SER A 24 9.07 -4.09 13.13
N GLY A 25 9.53 -3.10 12.34
CA GLY A 25 10.96 -2.90 12.05
C GLY A 25 11.81 -2.68 13.30
N LEU A 26 11.21 -2.26 14.41
CA LEU A 26 11.88 -2.13 15.71
C LEU A 26 12.19 -3.49 16.36
N VAL A 27 11.53 -4.56 15.93
CA VAL A 27 11.62 -5.91 16.51
C VAL A 27 12.30 -6.89 15.55
N ILE A 28 11.92 -6.88 14.26
CA ILE A 28 12.35 -7.87 13.27
C ILE A 28 13.42 -7.35 12.29
N GLY A 29 13.83 -6.09 12.40
CA GLY A 29 14.75 -5.45 11.46
C GLY A 29 14.02 -4.58 10.43
N VAL A 30 14.65 -3.46 10.08
CA VAL A 30 14.09 -2.44 9.19
C VAL A 30 13.94 -2.96 7.77
N ASP A 31 14.86 -3.80 7.31
CA ASP A 31 14.86 -4.46 6.00
C ASP A 31 13.59 -5.31 5.79
N LEU A 32 13.28 -6.21 6.72
CA LEU A 32 12.09 -7.06 6.64
C LEU A 32 10.80 -6.25 6.75
N ALA A 33 10.77 -5.23 7.61
CA ALA A 33 9.62 -4.33 7.72
C ALA A 33 9.38 -3.53 6.43
N VAL A 34 10.44 -3.03 5.80
CA VAL A 34 10.36 -2.31 4.53
C VAL A 34 9.92 -3.22 3.39
N LEU A 35 10.42 -4.46 3.31
CA LEU A 35 9.96 -5.45 2.33
C LEU A 35 8.49 -5.84 2.54
N ALA A 36 8.06 -5.99 3.80
CA ALA A 36 6.65 -6.23 4.11
C ALA A 36 5.76 -5.04 3.70
N LEU A 37 6.25 -3.81 3.87
CA LEU A 37 5.56 -2.60 3.42
C LEU A 37 5.48 -2.53 1.89
N ALA A 38 6.54 -2.94 1.20
CA ALA A 38 6.57 -3.07 -0.26
C ALA A 38 5.52 -4.06 -0.77
N ALA A 39 5.46 -5.25 -0.15
CA ALA A 39 4.46 -6.27 -0.46
C ALA A 39 3.02 -5.77 -0.19
N PHE A 40 2.81 -5.05 0.91
CA PHE A 40 1.52 -4.44 1.24
C PHE A 40 1.09 -3.40 0.20
N ALA A 41 2.01 -2.53 -0.24
CA ALA A 41 1.75 -1.54 -1.28
C ALA A 41 1.39 -2.22 -2.62
N ALA A 42 2.12 -3.27 -3.00
CA ALA A 42 1.83 -4.07 -4.19
C ALA A 42 0.44 -4.73 -4.10
N ALA A 43 0.09 -5.32 -2.95
CA ALA A 43 -1.23 -5.90 -2.72
C ALA A 43 -2.35 -4.84 -2.84
N GLY A 44 -2.11 -3.62 -2.32
CA GLY A 44 -3.03 -2.49 -2.49
C GLY A 44 -3.24 -2.11 -3.96
N ALA A 45 -2.17 -2.10 -4.76
CA ALA A 45 -2.25 -1.82 -6.20
C ALA A 45 -3.08 -2.90 -6.92
N VAL A 46 -2.82 -4.18 -6.63
CA VAL A 46 -3.59 -5.31 -7.17
C VAL A 46 -5.06 -5.18 -6.79
N ALA A 47 -5.36 -4.95 -5.50
CA ALA A 47 -6.74 -4.80 -5.03
C ALA A 47 -7.49 -3.69 -5.79
N ARG A 48 -6.81 -2.58 -6.12
CA ARG A 48 -7.37 -1.50 -6.94
C ARG A 48 -7.59 -1.91 -8.40
N VAL A 49 -6.74 -2.77 -8.97
CA VAL A 49 -6.86 -3.32 -10.33
C VAL A 49 -7.97 -4.37 -10.46
N VAL A 50 -8.29 -5.12 -9.40
CA VAL A 50 -9.35 -6.15 -9.48
C VAL A 50 -10.73 -5.60 -9.07
N THR A 51 -10.80 -4.53 -8.29
CA THR A 51 -12.09 -3.97 -7.85
C THR A 51 -12.87 -3.32 -9.01
N PRO A 52 -14.14 -3.72 -9.27
CA PRO A 52 -14.95 -3.18 -10.35
C PRO A 52 -15.39 -1.73 -10.06
N MET A 53 -15.44 -0.90 -11.10
CA MET A 53 -15.74 0.53 -10.99
C MET A 53 -17.08 0.90 -11.61
N GLY A 54 -17.87 1.71 -10.90
CA GLY A 54 -19.19 2.15 -11.33
C GLY A 54 -19.25 3.44 -12.18
N ARG A 55 -18.16 4.21 -12.34
CA ARG A 55 -18.19 5.53 -13.05
C ARG A 55 -16.89 5.87 -13.79
N ALA A 56 -17.00 6.52 -14.95
CA ALA A 56 -15.88 6.88 -15.85
C ALA A 56 -14.80 7.79 -15.21
N PHE A 57 -15.17 8.73 -14.33
CA PHE A 57 -14.20 9.57 -13.59
C PHE A 57 -13.35 8.79 -12.58
N ALA A 58 -13.76 7.58 -12.20
CA ALA A 58 -12.98 6.74 -11.29
C ALA A 58 -11.73 6.16 -11.97
N VAL A 59 -11.72 6.04 -13.30
CA VAL A 59 -10.64 5.39 -14.05
C VAL A 59 -9.32 6.19 -14.00
N ARG A 60 -9.37 7.51 -14.19
CA ARG A 60 -8.15 8.35 -14.14
C ARG A 60 -7.56 8.40 -12.73
N ARG A 61 -8.42 8.51 -11.71
CA ARG A 61 -8.01 8.49 -10.31
C ARG A 61 -7.40 7.15 -9.91
N ARG A 62 -7.97 6.04 -10.42
CA ARG A 62 -7.43 4.69 -10.25
C ARG A 62 -6.02 4.55 -10.82
N ALA A 63 -5.81 5.03 -12.04
CA ALA A 63 -4.52 4.90 -12.70
C ALA A 63 -3.43 5.59 -11.88
N ILE A 64 -3.74 6.76 -11.31
CA ILE A 64 -2.85 7.48 -10.40
C ILE A 64 -2.64 6.67 -9.10
N ASP A 65 -3.70 6.19 -8.46
CA ASP A 65 -3.58 5.40 -7.21
C ASP A 65 -2.72 4.14 -7.42
N VAL A 66 -2.95 3.42 -8.52
CA VAL A 66 -2.19 2.21 -8.88
C VAL A 66 -0.73 2.56 -9.20
N ALA A 67 -0.49 3.63 -9.96
CA ALA A 67 0.86 4.08 -10.30
C ALA A 67 1.64 4.49 -9.04
N VAL A 68 1.01 5.23 -8.13
CA VAL A 68 1.62 5.64 -6.85
C VAL A 68 1.94 4.42 -5.99
N LEU A 69 1.01 3.47 -5.86
CA LEU A 69 1.23 2.24 -5.08
C LEU A 69 2.30 1.34 -5.70
N ALA A 70 2.33 1.21 -7.02
CA ALA A 70 3.36 0.46 -7.74
C ALA A 70 4.74 1.10 -7.58
N PHE A 71 4.84 2.43 -7.72
CA PHE A 71 6.08 3.16 -7.53
C PHE A 71 6.58 3.05 -6.09
N LEU A 72 5.68 3.17 -5.11
CA LEU A 72 5.99 2.97 -3.70
C LEU A 72 6.49 1.54 -3.43
N ALA A 73 5.82 0.53 -3.98
CA ALA A 73 6.25 -0.86 -3.83
C ALA A 73 7.66 -1.10 -4.40
N ILE A 74 7.95 -0.56 -5.59
CA ILE A 74 9.28 -0.65 -6.21
C ILE A 74 10.33 0.06 -5.38
N GLY A 75 10.05 1.29 -4.94
CA GLY A 75 10.98 2.09 -4.13
C GLY A 75 11.29 1.44 -2.78
N LEU A 76 10.26 0.92 -2.11
CA LEU A 76 10.42 0.19 -0.85
C LEU A 76 11.15 -1.14 -1.06
N ALA A 77 10.85 -1.89 -2.12
CA ALA A 77 11.57 -3.13 -2.42
C ALA A 77 13.06 -2.85 -2.67
N PHE A 78 13.37 -1.84 -3.49
CA PHE A 78 14.75 -1.40 -3.71
C PHE A 78 15.41 -1.00 -2.39
N LEU A 79 14.73 -0.22 -1.54
CA LEU A 79 15.26 0.19 -0.25
C LEU A 79 15.54 -1.02 0.66
N GLY A 80 14.58 -1.95 0.80
CA GLY A 80 14.73 -3.14 1.64
C GLY A 80 15.84 -4.09 1.16
N PHE A 81 16.05 -4.21 -0.14
CA PHE A 81 17.16 -5.01 -0.70
C PHE A 81 18.52 -4.31 -0.63
N THR A 82 18.56 -2.98 -0.52
CA THR A 82 19.81 -2.20 -0.45
C THR A 82 20.20 -1.78 0.96
N THR A 83 19.31 -1.92 1.94
CA THR A 83 19.66 -1.76 3.35
C THR A 83 20.57 -2.91 3.80
N PRO A 84 21.80 -2.61 4.25
CA PRO A 84 22.69 -3.65 4.78
C PRO A 84 22.06 -4.25 6.05
N LEU A 85 22.16 -5.57 6.17
CA LEU A 85 21.79 -6.33 7.37
C LEU A 85 22.65 -5.82 8.53
N ALA A 86 22.07 -4.97 9.39
CA ALA A 86 22.74 -4.46 10.59
C ALA A 86 22.89 -5.56 11.65
#